data_AF-A0A4R8A545-F1
#
_entry.id   AF-A0A4R8A545-F1
#
_cell.length_a   1.000
_cell.length_b   1.000
_cell.length_c   1.000
_cell.angle_alpha   90.00
_cell.angle_beta   90.00
_cell.angle_gamma   90.00
#
_symmetry.space_group_name_H-M   'P 1'
#
loop_
_entity.id
_entity.type
_entity.pdbx_description
1 polymer ?
#
loop_
_entity_poly.entity_id
_entity_poly.type
_entity_poly.pdbx_seq_one_letter_code
_entity_poly.pdbx_strand_id
1 'polypeptide(L)'
;MPRIINLLSYHVAESIEKFIFENKLQPGDKIPSERELSQLYGMTRVTLRKGLQKLIDDGIIFNIPNNGYFVSFPRIRRRAESLFFPYDDDLLDIENYEQIEINASNISSKIIDQEYQNCGFEDIQIYSFIECMNKVPIAITCILVDQKIHRKYPKLFKGKKPKSLIQRQRTRVYHANNREMELLELTTNDSLFVVNESISDESGLIAVCESICVGTRMEMQLDINTDTYTSKD
;
A
#
# COMPACT_ATOMS: atom_id res chain seq x y z
N MET A 1 8.47 1.79 -38.69
CA MET A 1 7.18 1.17 -38.27
C MET A 1 6.95 1.02 -36.74
N PRO A 2 7.81 1.41 -35.78
CA PRO A 2 7.49 1.22 -34.35
C PRO A 2 6.52 2.27 -33.76
N ARG A 3 6.49 3.51 -34.29
CA ARG A 3 5.65 4.60 -33.74
C ARG A 3 4.13 4.37 -33.85
N ILE A 4 3.66 3.76 -34.94
CA ILE A 4 2.22 3.55 -35.19
C ILE A 4 1.65 2.46 -34.25
N ILE A 5 2.43 1.41 -34.00
CA ILE A 5 2.00 0.31 -33.12
C ILE A 5 1.87 0.80 -31.68
N ASN A 6 2.76 1.69 -31.21
CA ASN A 6 2.64 2.30 -29.88
C ASN A 6 1.42 3.22 -29.76
N LEU A 7 1.04 3.92 -30.82
CA LEU A 7 -0.14 4.79 -30.83
C LEU A 7 -1.44 3.99 -30.68
N LEU A 8 -1.54 2.86 -31.37
CA LEU A 8 -2.71 1.99 -31.31
C LEU A 8 -2.87 1.28 -29.96
N SER A 9 -1.77 0.86 -29.33
CA SER A 9 -1.83 0.31 -27.96
C SER A 9 -2.25 1.35 -26.93
N TYR A 10 -1.88 2.62 -27.12
CA TYR A 10 -2.31 3.71 -26.25
C TYR A 10 -3.82 3.95 -26.37
N HIS A 11 -4.32 3.97 -27.60
CA HIS A 11 -5.76 4.09 -27.86
C HIS A 11 -6.57 2.92 -27.26
N VAL A 12 -6.04 1.68 -27.26
CA VAL A 12 -6.67 0.55 -26.55
C VAL A 12 -6.77 0.83 -25.06
N ALA A 13 -5.66 1.26 -24.44
CA ALA A 13 -5.62 1.53 -23.01
C ALA A 13 -6.66 2.60 -22.62
N GLU A 14 -6.67 3.75 -23.32
CA GLU A 14 -7.65 4.81 -23.12
C GLU A 14 -9.10 4.31 -23.31
N SER A 15 -9.35 3.47 -24.32
CA SER A 15 -10.70 2.94 -24.58
C SER A 15 -11.19 2.04 -23.45
N ILE A 16 -10.31 1.20 -22.89
CA ILE A 16 -10.65 0.31 -21.78
C ILE A 16 -10.80 1.10 -20.47
N GLU A 17 -9.94 2.07 -20.19
CA GLU A 17 -10.09 2.99 -19.05
C GLU A 17 -11.42 3.72 -19.10
N LYS A 18 -11.77 4.26 -20.28
CA LYS A 18 -13.07 4.90 -20.49
C LYS A 18 -14.22 3.93 -20.27
N PHE A 19 -14.11 2.68 -20.74
CA PHE A 19 -15.10 1.65 -20.48
C PHE A 19 -15.28 1.36 -18.99
N ILE A 20 -14.18 1.23 -18.24
CA ILE A 20 -14.20 1.03 -16.78
C ILE A 20 -14.95 2.19 -16.11
N PHE A 21 -14.63 3.42 -16.49
CA PHE A 21 -15.25 4.63 -15.95
C PHE A 21 -16.75 4.73 -16.28
N GLU A 22 -17.13 4.58 -17.56
CA GLU A 22 -18.51 4.72 -18.03
C GLU A 22 -19.43 3.63 -17.45
N ASN A 23 -18.91 2.42 -17.27
CA ASN A 23 -19.65 1.30 -16.68
C ASN A 23 -19.54 1.26 -15.15
N LYS A 24 -18.85 2.23 -14.54
CA LYS A 24 -18.64 2.33 -13.08
C LYS A 24 -18.08 1.04 -12.47
N LEU A 25 -17.22 0.36 -13.21
CA LEU A 25 -16.59 -0.87 -12.73
C LEU A 25 -15.74 -0.54 -11.50
N GLN A 26 -15.87 -1.36 -10.48
CA GLN A 26 -15.13 -1.27 -9.23
C GLN A 26 -13.91 -2.18 -9.27
N PRO A 27 -12.90 -1.94 -8.41
CA PRO A 27 -11.82 -2.90 -8.21
C PRO A 27 -12.34 -4.33 -7.98
N GLY A 28 -11.73 -5.30 -8.64
CA GLY A 28 -12.16 -6.69 -8.65
C GLY A 28 -13.22 -7.03 -9.71
N ASP A 29 -13.86 -6.04 -10.35
CA ASP A 29 -14.78 -6.31 -11.45
C ASP A 29 -14.04 -6.81 -12.69
N LYS A 30 -14.63 -7.80 -13.35
CA LYS A 30 -14.09 -8.39 -14.57
C LYS A 30 -14.37 -7.47 -15.76
N ILE A 31 -13.32 -7.13 -16.52
CA ILE A 31 -13.50 -6.46 -17.81
C ILE A 31 -13.81 -7.50 -18.91
N PRO A 32 -14.40 -7.09 -20.05
CA PRO A 32 -14.68 -8.02 -21.15
C PRO A 32 -13.44 -8.80 -21.59
N SER A 33 -13.63 -10.02 -22.07
CA SER A 33 -12.54 -10.90 -22.51
C SER A 33 -11.79 -10.31 -23.72
N GLU A 34 -10.57 -10.81 -23.99
CA GLU A 34 -9.80 -10.37 -25.18
C GLU A 34 -10.60 -10.53 -26.48
N ARG A 35 -11.42 -11.58 -26.57
CA ARG A 35 -12.27 -11.83 -27.73
C ARG A 35 -13.34 -10.75 -27.86
N GLU A 36 -14.02 -10.41 -26.76
CA GLU A 36 -15.08 -9.41 -26.74
C GLU A 36 -14.51 -8.01 -26.98
N LEU A 37 -13.40 -7.65 -26.34
CA LEU A 37 -12.73 -6.36 -26.57
C LEU A 37 -12.21 -6.21 -28.00
N SER A 38 -11.67 -7.29 -28.58
CA SER A 38 -11.24 -7.31 -29.99
C SER A 38 -12.41 -7.05 -30.94
N GLN A 39 -13.58 -7.60 -30.65
CA GLN A 39 -14.81 -7.36 -31.42
C GLN A 39 -15.36 -5.95 -31.19
N LEU A 40 -15.42 -5.50 -29.94
CA LEU A 40 -15.94 -4.19 -29.53
C LEU A 40 -15.17 -3.04 -30.17
N TYR A 41 -13.85 -3.15 -30.23
CA TYR A 41 -12.98 -2.08 -30.74
C TYR A 41 -12.43 -2.34 -32.16
N GLY A 42 -12.82 -3.44 -32.81
CA GLY A 42 -12.36 -3.79 -34.15
C GLY A 42 -10.85 -3.98 -34.28
N MET A 43 -10.18 -4.36 -33.19
CA MET A 43 -8.71 -4.44 -33.12
C MET A 43 -8.19 -5.87 -33.18
N THR A 44 -6.98 -6.03 -33.74
CA THR A 44 -6.29 -7.33 -33.70
C THR A 44 -5.92 -7.68 -32.26
N ARG A 45 -5.95 -8.99 -31.92
CA ARG A 45 -5.58 -9.47 -30.57
C ARG A 45 -4.16 -9.09 -30.16
N VAL A 46 -3.23 -8.98 -31.13
CA VAL A 46 -1.85 -8.54 -30.86
C VAL A 46 -1.81 -7.10 -30.35
N THR A 47 -2.56 -6.20 -30.97
CA THR A 47 -2.66 -4.79 -30.56
C THR A 47 -3.36 -4.68 -29.22
N LEU A 48 -4.46 -5.42 -29.04
CA LEU A 48 -5.21 -5.45 -27.80
C LEU A 48 -4.34 -5.91 -26.61
N ARG A 49 -3.58 -6.98 -26.77
CA ARG A 49 -2.67 -7.47 -25.71
C ARG A 49 -1.62 -6.45 -25.30
N LYS A 50 -1.12 -5.65 -26.23
CA LYS A 50 -0.17 -4.56 -25.89
C LYS A 50 -0.85 -3.47 -25.06
N GLY A 51 -2.07 -3.08 -25.40
CA GLY A 51 -2.84 -2.13 -24.59
C GLY A 51 -3.19 -2.67 -23.21
N LEU A 52 -3.63 -3.93 -23.14
CA LEU A 52 -3.89 -4.63 -21.87
C LEU A 52 -2.62 -4.74 -21.02
N GLN A 53 -1.47 -5.08 -21.62
CA GLN A 53 -0.20 -5.12 -20.91
C GLN A 53 0.17 -3.74 -20.36
N LYS A 54 -0.03 -2.68 -21.14
CA LYS A 54 0.16 -1.32 -20.65
C LYS A 54 -0.70 -1.02 -19.42
N LEU A 55 -1.99 -1.36 -19.45
CA LEU A 55 -2.88 -1.16 -18.29
C LEU A 55 -2.46 -2.00 -17.07
N ILE A 56 -1.88 -3.18 -17.29
CA ILE A 56 -1.29 -3.99 -16.22
C ILE A 56 -0.06 -3.31 -15.64
N ASP A 57 0.83 -2.81 -16.50
CA ASP A 57 2.04 -2.12 -16.10
C ASP A 57 1.73 -0.83 -15.33
N ASP A 58 0.70 -0.09 -15.78
CA ASP A 58 0.17 1.12 -15.12
C ASP A 58 -0.64 0.78 -13.84
N GLY A 59 -0.91 -0.50 -13.57
CA GLY A 59 -1.63 -0.95 -12.38
C GLY A 59 -3.14 -0.67 -12.40
N ILE A 60 -3.73 -0.40 -13.55
CA ILE A 60 -5.18 -0.12 -13.72
C ILE A 60 -6.00 -1.41 -13.78
N ILE A 61 -5.43 -2.46 -14.36
CA ILE A 61 -6.03 -3.80 -14.36
C ILE A 61 -5.01 -4.84 -13.94
N PHE A 62 -5.47 -6.04 -13.60
CA PHE A 62 -4.62 -7.21 -13.40
C PHE A 62 -5.17 -8.41 -14.16
N ASN A 63 -4.28 -9.36 -14.47
CA ASN A 63 -4.65 -10.62 -15.12
C ASN A 63 -4.72 -11.75 -14.09
N ILE A 64 -5.76 -12.58 -14.17
CA ILE A 64 -5.76 -13.92 -13.57
C ILE A 64 -5.61 -14.91 -14.73
N PRO A 65 -4.52 -15.71 -14.78
CA PRO A 65 -4.27 -16.64 -15.87
C PRO A 65 -5.48 -17.54 -16.14
N ASN A 66 -5.86 -17.66 -17.42
CA ASN A 66 -7.03 -18.42 -17.90
C ASN A 66 -8.40 -17.96 -17.39
N ASN A 67 -8.49 -16.94 -16.54
CA ASN A 67 -9.75 -16.40 -16.04
C ASN A 67 -10.10 -15.08 -16.73
N GLY A 68 -9.14 -14.17 -16.90
CA GLY A 68 -9.36 -12.91 -17.61
C GLY A 68 -8.66 -11.73 -16.96
N TYR A 69 -9.19 -10.54 -17.22
CA TYR A 69 -8.66 -9.28 -16.73
C TYR A 69 -9.67 -8.62 -15.80
N PHE A 70 -9.19 -7.96 -14.76
CA PHE A 70 -9.99 -7.39 -13.68
C PHE A 70 -9.48 -6.01 -13.34
N VAL A 71 -10.38 -5.10 -12.94
CA VAL A 71 -10.00 -3.76 -12.50
C VAL A 71 -9.15 -3.86 -11.23
N SER A 72 -8.00 -3.21 -11.23
CA SER A 72 -7.14 -3.16 -10.06
C SER A 72 -7.70 -2.21 -9.01
N PHE A 73 -7.35 -2.48 -7.76
CA PHE A 73 -7.47 -1.47 -6.72
C PHE A 73 -6.51 -0.31 -7.02
N PRO A 74 -6.94 0.95 -6.82
CA PRO A 74 -6.05 2.10 -6.95
C PRO A 74 -4.82 1.93 -6.09
N ARG A 75 -3.62 2.13 -6.67
CA ARG A 75 -2.39 2.18 -5.91
C ARG A 75 -2.26 3.53 -5.23
N ILE A 76 -2.19 3.53 -3.91
CA ILE A 76 -1.83 4.73 -3.16
C ILE A 76 -0.32 4.89 -3.15
N ARG A 77 0.15 6.13 -3.09
CA ARG A 77 1.54 6.43 -2.77
C ARG A 77 1.66 6.76 -1.29
N ARG A 78 2.72 6.27 -0.66
CA ARG A 78 3.06 6.57 0.74
C ARG A 78 4.52 6.94 0.82
N ARG A 79 4.87 7.95 1.61
CA ARG A 79 6.28 8.14 2.00
C ARG A 79 6.70 7.00 2.93
N ALA A 80 7.79 6.32 2.59
CA ALA A 80 8.33 5.26 3.43
C ALA A 80 8.61 5.74 4.87
N GLU A 81 9.08 6.99 5.02
CA GLU A 81 9.36 7.62 6.31
C GLU A 81 8.12 8.11 7.08
N SER A 82 6.95 8.16 6.44
CA SER A 82 5.68 8.62 7.04
C SER A 82 4.64 7.50 7.11
N LEU A 83 5.02 6.24 6.89
CA LEU A 83 4.10 5.11 6.89
C LEU A 83 3.27 5.02 8.18
N PHE A 84 3.90 5.21 9.35
CA PHE A 84 3.20 5.23 10.64
C PHE A 84 2.69 6.63 11.05
N PHE A 85 2.99 7.67 10.26
CA PHE A 85 2.58 9.06 10.50
C PHE A 85 1.72 9.56 9.33
N PRO A 86 0.50 9.03 9.14
CA PRO A 86 -0.32 9.35 7.95
C PRO A 86 -0.62 10.85 7.80
N TYR A 87 -0.77 11.59 8.90
CA TYR A 87 -0.99 13.04 8.89
C TYR A 87 0.26 13.87 8.53
N ASP A 88 1.43 13.23 8.49
CA ASP A 88 2.70 13.80 8.02
C ASP A 88 3.01 13.45 6.56
N ASP A 89 2.34 12.44 6.01
CA ASP A 89 2.51 11.96 4.65
C ASP A 89 1.80 12.92 3.66
N ASP A 90 2.57 13.61 2.82
CA ASP A 90 2.06 14.56 1.81
C ASP A 90 1.62 13.88 0.51
N LEU A 91 1.93 12.59 0.33
CA LEU A 91 1.46 11.76 -0.79
C LEU A 91 0.12 11.09 -0.48
N LEU A 92 -0.24 11.00 0.79
CA LEU A 92 -1.47 10.39 1.24
C LEU A 92 -2.63 11.37 1.12
N ASP A 93 -3.66 10.97 0.39
CA ASP A 93 -4.95 11.66 0.38
C ASP A 93 -5.68 11.43 1.72
N ILE A 94 -5.45 12.36 2.65
CA ILE A 94 -5.96 12.24 4.01
C ILE A 94 -7.50 12.38 4.09
N GLU A 95 -8.15 12.98 3.10
CA GLU A 95 -9.61 13.15 3.09
C GLU A 95 -10.34 11.82 2.84
N ASN A 96 -9.68 10.91 2.12
CA ASN A 96 -10.21 9.60 1.76
C ASN A 96 -9.55 8.44 2.53
N TYR A 97 -8.65 8.76 3.46
CA TYR A 97 -7.99 7.81 4.34
C TYR A 97 -8.77 7.63 5.64
N GLU A 98 -8.95 6.37 6.07
CA GLU A 98 -9.59 6.05 7.34
C GLU A 98 -8.83 4.96 8.10
N GLN A 99 -8.95 5.00 9.43
CA GLN A 99 -8.45 3.98 10.35
C GLN A 99 -9.63 3.36 11.08
N ILE A 100 -9.83 2.06 10.88
CA ILE A 100 -10.90 1.28 11.52
C ILE A 100 -10.27 0.47 12.66
N GLU A 101 -10.56 0.84 13.90
CA GLU A 101 -10.01 0.18 15.07
C GLU A 101 -10.45 -1.30 15.14
N ILE A 102 -9.50 -2.18 15.46
CA ILE A 102 -9.73 -3.61 15.64
C ILE A 102 -9.06 -4.08 16.93
N ASN A 103 -9.57 -5.18 17.49
CA ASN A 103 -8.89 -5.81 18.64
C ASN A 103 -7.54 -6.39 18.22
N ALA A 104 -6.47 -6.09 18.96
CA ALA A 104 -5.13 -6.62 18.74
C ALA A 104 -5.10 -8.16 18.69
N SER A 105 -6.00 -8.84 19.40
CA SER A 105 -6.13 -10.31 19.33
C SER A 105 -6.51 -10.83 17.94
N ASN A 106 -7.04 -9.96 17.07
CA ASN A 106 -7.36 -10.31 15.69
C ASN A 106 -6.11 -10.35 14.79
N ILE A 107 -4.97 -9.84 15.26
CA ILE A 107 -3.70 -9.81 14.53
C ILE A 107 -2.83 -10.92 15.13
N SER A 108 -2.86 -12.10 14.51
CA SER A 108 -1.95 -13.20 14.88
C SER A 108 -0.60 -12.97 14.20
N SER A 109 0.15 -11.96 14.65
CA SER A 109 1.54 -11.83 14.25
C SER A 109 2.43 -12.36 15.37
N LYS A 110 3.22 -13.40 15.06
CA LYS A 110 4.35 -13.84 15.90
C LYS A 110 5.33 -12.71 16.21
N ILE A 111 5.22 -11.58 15.50
CA ILE A 111 6.09 -10.43 15.58
C ILE A 111 5.63 -9.47 16.69
N ILE A 112 4.33 -9.25 16.88
CA ILE A 112 3.82 -8.51 18.05
C ILE A 112 4.33 -9.15 19.33
N ASP A 113 4.26 -10.48 19.45
CA ASP A 113 4.77 -11.19 20.64
C ASP A 113 6.28 -11.00 20.85
N GLN A 114 7.08 -11.06 19.78
CA GLN A 114 8.55 -10.89 19.87
C GLN A 114 8.95 -9.45 20.17
N GLU A 115 8.37 -8.48 19.49
CA GLU A 115 8.70 -7.06 19.68
C GLU A 115 8.14 -6.54 21.03
N TYR A 116 6.97 -7.02 21.46
CA TYR A 116 6.42 -6.76 22.80
C TYR A 116 7.39 -7.23 23.89
N GLN A 117 7.94 -8.45 23.75
CA GLN A 117 8.91 -8.98 24.73
C GLN A 117 10.23 -8.20 24.76
N ASN A 118 10.62 -7.57 23.65
CA ASN A 118 11.92 -6.92 23.50
C ASN A 118 11.90 -5.40 23.69
N CYS A 119 10.72 -4.77 23.72
CA CYS A 119 10.61 -3.31 23.79
C CYS A 119 11.02 -2.71 25.15
N GLY A 120 10.92 -3.48 26.24
CA GLY A 120 11.28 -3.03 27.59
C GLY A 120 10.39 -1.91 28.15
N PHE A 121 9.19 -1.73 27.58
CA PHE A 121 8.21 -0.76 28.06
C PHE A 121 7.53 -1.27 29.34
N GLU A 122 7.35 -0.37 30.31
CA GLU A 122 6.72 -0.71 31.60
C GLU A 122 5.19 -0.59 31.54
N ASP A 123 4.67 0.35 30.74
CA ASP A 123 3.25 0.65 30.59
C ASP A 123 2.93 0.77 29.09
N ILE A 124 2.37 -0.29 28.51
CA ILE A 124 2.21 -0.43 27.05
C ILE A 124 0.78 -0.12 26.64
N GLN A 125 0.64 0.86 25.75
CA GLN A 125 -0.59 1.09 25.02
C GLN A 125 -0.48 0.50 23.61
N ILE A 126 -1.46 -0.31 23.23
CA ILE A 126 -1.55 -0.96 21.92
C ILE A 126 -2.66 -0.31 21.11
N TYR A 127 -2.34 0.10 19.89
CA TYR A 127 -3.31 0.55 18.88
C TYR A 127 -3.28 -0.42 17.71
N SER A 128 -4.43 -0.98 17.34
CA SER A 128 -4.57 -1.89 16.21
C SER A 128 -5.70 -1.42 15.33
N PHE A 129 -5.46 -1.25 14.04
CA PHE A 129 -6.47 -0.76 13.10
C PHE A 129 -6.21 -1.28 11.68
N ILE A 130 -7.28 -1.33 10.90
CA ILE A 130 -7.21 -1.48 9.45
C ILE A 130 -7.12 -0.08 8.87
N GLU A 131 -6.13 0.16 8.03
CA GLU A 131 -6.04 1.35 7.21
C GLU A 131 -6.81 1.12 5.93
N CYS A 132 -7.68 2.05 5.55
CA CYS A 132 -8.39 2.01 4.29
C CYS A 132 -8.18 3.30 3.48
N MET A 133 -8.24 3.17 2.16
CA MET A 133 -8.33 4.29 1.22
C MET A 133 -9.63 4.14 0.44
N ASN A 134 -10.51 5.15 0.47
CA ASN A 134 -11.83 5.06 -0.17
C ASN A 134 -12.59 3.79 0.22
N LYS A 135 -12.54 3.40 1.51
CA LYS A 135 -13.13 2.17 2.07
C LYS A 135 -12.50 0.85 1.63
N VAL A 136 -11.43 0.89 0.85
CA VAL A 136 -10.65 -0.30 0.48
C VAL A 136 -9.55 -0.52 1.50
N PRO A 137 -9.46 -1.70 2.15
CA PRO A 137 -8.34 -2.02 3.03
C PRO A 137 -7.00 -1.98 2.30
N ILE A 138 -6.03 -1.27 2.86
CA ILE A 138 -4.67 -1.11 2.31
C ILE A 138 -3.59 -1.64 3.25
N ALA A 139 -3.86 -1.70 4.55
CA ALA A 139 -2.96 -2.28 5.54
C ALA A 139 -3.68 -2.68 6.83
N ILE A 140 -3.07 -3.60 7.58
CA ILE A 140 -3.37 -3.82 9.00
C ILE A 140 -2.17 -3.31 9.79
N THR A 141 -2.40 -2.38 10.71
CA THR A 141 -1.33 -1.72 11.47
C THR A 141 -1.51 -1.91 12.97
N CYS A 142 -0.40 -2.21 13.64
CA CYS A 142 -0.30 -2.33 15.08
C CYS A 142 0.83 -1.41 15.59
N ILE A 143 0.55 -0.64 16.64
CA ILE A 143 1.49 0.30 17.25
C ILE A 143 1.50 0.06 18.76
N LEU A 144 2.67 -0.26 19.29
CA LEU A 144 2.95 -0.36 20.71
C LEU A 144 3.67 0.92 21.13
N VAL A 145 3.14 1.61 22.13
CA VAL A 145 3.69 2.88 22.64
C VAL A 145 3.86 2.78 24.15
N ASP A 146 4.98 3.26 24.67
CA ASP A 146 5.13 3.45 26.11
C ASP A 146 4.27 4.65 26.55
N GLN A 147 3.32 4.41 27.45
CA GLN A 147 2.33 5.40 27.87
C GLN A 147 2.97 6.65 28.50
N LYS A 148 4.17 6.54 29.08
CA LYS A 148 4.90 7.69 29.64
C LYS A 148 5.26 8.73 28.56
N ILE A 149 5.38 8.30 27.30
CA ILE A 149 5.72 9.14 26.16
C ILE A 149 4.59 10.09 25.78
N HIS A 150 3.34 9.78 26.13
CA HIS A 150 2.19 10.64 25.82
C HIS A 150 2.36 12.06 26.37
N ARG A 151 3.08 12.24 27.49
CA ARG A 151 3.39 13.58 28.03
C ARG A 151 4.35 14.38 27.14
N LYS A 152 5.33 13.72 26.52
CA LYS A 152 6.34 14.35 25.64
C LYS A 152 5.77 14.57 24.23
N TYR A 153 5.03 13.60 23.71
CA TYR A 153 4.43 13.64 22.36
C TYR A 153 2.93 13.31 22.40
N PRO A 154 2.06 14.24 22.84
CA PRO A 154 0.61 13.98 23.02
C PRO A 154 -0.14 13.69 21.71
N LYS A 155 0.44 14.09 20.56
CA LYS A 155 -0.12 13.86 19.22
C LYS A 155 0.69 12.87 18.39
N LEU A 156 1.53 12.04 19.03
CA LEU A 156 2.28 11.00 18.31
C LEU A 156 1.31 10.14 17.48
N PHE A 157 1.61 9.95 16.19
CA PHE A 157 0.78 9.27 15.18
C PHE A 157 -0.56 9.96 14.81
N LYS A 158 -1.00 10.96 15.57
CA LYS A 158 -2.26 11.73 15.34
C LYS A 158 -2.01 13.14 14.83
N GLY A 159 -0.83 13.41 14.30
CA GLY A 159 -0.41 14.72 13.81
C GLY A 159 0.92 14.65 13.06
N LYS A 160 1.51 15.82 12.82
CA LYS A 160 2.81 15.94 12.16
C LYS A 160 3.91 15.21 12.93
N LYS A 161 4.81 14.56 12.20
CA LYS A 161 5.92 13.77 12.75
C LYS A 161 6.93 14.71 13.41
N PRO A 162 7.32 14.50 14.68
CA PRO A 162 8.39 15.29 15.29
C PRO A 162 9.72 15.04 14.59
N LYS A 163 10.44 16.11 14.22
CA LYS A 163 11.72 16.03 13.50
C LYS A 163 12.87 15.41 14.30
N SER A 164 12.73 15.34 15.63
CA SER A 164 13.73 14.78 16.54
C SER A 164 13.74 13.25 16.58
N LEU A 165 12.75 12.59 15.98
CA LEU A 165 12.61 11.14 16.04
C LEU A 165 13.59 10.44 15.10
N ILE A 166 14.11 9.33 15.57
CA ILE A 166 14.92 8.38 14.80
C ILE A 166 14.05 7.15 14.52
N GLN A 167 13.81 6.89 13.24
CA GLN A 167 13.05 5.75 12.74
C GLN A 167 14.02 4.71 12.17
N ARG A 168 13.85 3.44 12.54
CA ARG A 168 14.56 2.32 11.90
C ARG A 168 13.54 1.34 11.38
N GLN A 169 13.51 1.19 10.06
CA GLN A 169 12.52 0.41 9.35
C GLN A 169 13.12 -0.89 8.78
N ARG A 170 12.36 -1.97 8.82
CA ARG A 170 12.68 -3.25 8.18
C ARG A 170 11.46 -3.71 7.37
N THR A 171 11.68 -4.04 6.11
CA THR A 171 10.60 -4.49 5.20
C THR A 171 10.87 -5.91 4.74
N ARG A 172 9.82 -6.75 4.71
CA ARG A 172 9.90 -8.14 4.24
C ARG A 172 8.65 -8.51 3.46
N VAL A 173 8.77 -9.45 2.52
CA VAL A 173 7.59 -10.10 1.93
C VAL A 173 6.86 -10.88 3.01
N TYR A 174 5.52 -10.84 2.98
CA TYR A 174 4.67 -11.45 4.00
C TYR A 174 3.60 -12.35 3.36
N HIS A 175 3.16 -13.37 4.09
CA HIS A 175 2.10 -14.27 3.69
C HIS A 175 0.99 -14.19 4.73
N ALA A 176 -0.21 -13.78 4.30
CA ALA A 176 -1.34 -13.65 5.19
C ALA A 176 -1.86 -15.00 5.70
N ASN A 177 -2.32 -15.01 6.94
CA ASN A 177 -3.21 -16.05 7.46
C ASN A 177 -4.67 -15.80 7.01
N ASN A 178 -5.56 -16.77 7.26
CA ASN A 178 -6.96 -16.67 6.85
C ASN A 178 -7.69 -15.42 7.39
N ARG A 179 -7.34 -14.99 8.61
CA ARG A 179 -7.97 -13.83 9.23
C ARG A 179 -7.51 -12.53 8.56
N GLU A 180 -6.22 -12.39 8.28
CA GLU A 180 -5.67 -11.25 7.55
C GLU A 180 -6.21 -11.19 6.12
N MET A 181 -6.39 -12.35 5.47
CA MET A 181 -7.03 -12.42 4.14
C MET A 181 -8.44 -11.88 4.14
N GLU A 182 -9.23 -12.22 5.16
CA GLU A 182 -10.60 -11.72 5.34
C GLU A 182 -10.61 -10.22 5.63
N LEU A 183 -9.80 -9.77 6.59
CA LEU A 183 -9.75 -8.36 7.02
C LEU A 183 -9.25 -7.41 5.93
N LEU A 184 -8.32 -7.86 5.09
CA LEU A 184 -7.77 -7.06 3.99
C LEU A 184 -8.52 -7.26 2.67
N GLU A 185 -9.55 -8.10 2.65
CA GLU A 185 -10.31 -8.45 1.44
C GLU A 185 -9.37 -8.87 0.30
N LEU A 186 -8.45 -9.79 0.60
CA LEU A 186 -7.39 -10.18 -0.34
C LEU A 186 -7.91 -11.06 -1.47
N THR A 187 -7.37 -10.81 -2.66
CA THR A 187 -7.49 -11.68 -3.82
C THR A 187 -6.27 -12.60 -3.94
N THR A 188 -6.34 -13.64 -4.78
CA THR A 188 -5.21 -14.54 -5.03
C THR A 188 -4.00 -13.87 -5.67
N ASN A 189 -4.15 -12.64 -6.16
CA ASN A 189 -3.10 -11.87 -6.81
C ASN A 189 -2.45 -10.85 -5.88
N ASP A 190 -3.04 -10.60 -4.70
CA ASP A 190 -2.48 -9.64 -3.77
C ASP A 190 -1.19 -10.20 -3.15
N SER A 191 -0.13 -9.41 -3.26
CA SER A 191 1.11 -9.63 -2.53
C SER A 191 1.10 -8.75 -1.29
N LEU A 192 1.70 -9.23 -0.22
CA LEU A 192 1.84 -8.47 1.01
C LEU A 192 3.31 -8.24 1.32
N PHE A 193 3.57 -7.09 1.93
CA PHE A 193 4.82 -6.85 2.63
C PHE A 193 4.51 -6.38 4.04
N VAL A 194 5.37 -6.74 4.98
CA VAL A 194 5.32 -6.25 6.34
C VAL A 194 6.42 -5.23 6.55
N VAL A 195 6.06 -4.13 7.19
CA VAL A 195 7.00 -3.09 7.64
C VAL A 195 7.03 -3.09 9.15
N ASN A 196 8.20 -3.32 9.71
CA ASN A 196 8.47 -3.14 11.14
C ASN A 196 9.26 -1.86 11.34
N GLU A 197 8.86 -1.05 12.30
CA GLU A 197 9.56 0.20 12.61
C GLU A 197 9.77 0.35 14.12
N SER A 198 11.01 0.67 14.49
CA SER A 198 11.31 1.16 15.84
C SER A 198 11.49 2.67 15.78
N ILE A 199 10.78 3.36 16.66
CA ILE A 199 10.80 4.81 16.75
C ILE A 199 11.41 5.17 18.10
N SER A 200 12.42 6.03 18.06
CA SER A 200 13.20 6.43 19.22
C SER A 200 13.45 7.93 19.22
N ASP A 201 13.75 8.49 20.38
CA ASP A 201 14.34 9.82 20.51
C ASP A 201 15.62 9.75 21.35
N GLU A 202 16.14 10.90 21.78
CA GLU A 202 17.34 11.00 22.64
C GLU A 202 17.21 10.23 23.98
N SER A 203 15.99 9.98 24.45
CA SER A 203 15.70 9.31 25.72
C SER A 203 15.56 7.79 25.56
N GLY A 204 15.50 7.28 24.32
CA GLY A 204 15.42 5.85 24.03
C GLY A 204 14.25 5.48 23.11
N LEU A 205 13.88 4.20 23.14
CA LEU A 205 12.76 3.66 22.35
C LEU A 205 11.44 4.23 22.86
N ILE A 206 10.58 4.68 21.94
CA ILE A 206 9.28 5.28 22.28
C ILE A 206 8.10 4.50 21.72
N ALA A 207 8.28 3.84 20.57
CA ALA A 207 7.25 3.02 19.96
C ALA A 207 7.87 1.91 19.11
N VAL A 208 7.14 0.80 19.00
CA VAL A 208 7.40 -0.24 18.03
C VAL A 208 6.13 -0.42 17.20
N CYS A 209 6.30 -0.42 15.88
CA CYS A 209 5.20 -0.41 14.95
C CYS A 209 5.34 -1.54 13.94
N GLU A 210 4.22 -2.10 13.52
CA GLU A 210 4.13 -3.10 12.47
C GLU A 210 2.95 -2.77 11.56
N SER A 211 3.17 -2.86 10.24
CA SER A 211 2.11 -2.71 9.25
C SER A 211 2.22 -3.82 8.21
N ILE A 212 1.19 -4.65 8.10
CA ILE A 212 1.00 -5.61 7.00
C ILE A 212 0.29 -4.86 5.88
N CYS A 213 1.04 -4.48 4.86
CA CYS A 213 0.57 -3.67 3.74
C CYS A 213 0.19 -4.55 2.53
N VAL A 214 -0.87 -4.18 1.83
CA VAL A 214 -1.25 -4.80 0.56
C VAL A 214 -0.42 -4.19 -0.57
N GLY A 215 0.62 -4.91 -0.99
CA GLY A 215 1.64 -4.40 -1.93
C GLY A 215 1.14 -4.14 -3.35
N THR A 216 0.07 -4.81 -3.77
CA THR A 216 -0.63 -4.51 -5.03
C THR A 216 -1.42 -3.19 -4.97
N ARG A 217 -1.70 -2.67 -3.77
CA ARG A 217 -2.48 -1.45 -3.50
C ARG A 217 -1.63 -0.28 -3.01
N MET A 218 -0.32 -0.48 -2.82
CA MET A 218 0.57 0.52 -2.21
C MET A 218 1.92 0.62 -2.94
N GLU A 219 2.34 1.86 -3.22
CA GLU A 219 3.66 2.22 -3.69
C GLU A 219 4.38 3.03 -2.59
N MET A 220 5.49 2.51 -2.08
CA MET A 220 6.33 3.22 -1.11
C MET A 220 7.35 4.08 -1.84
N GLN A 221 7.30 5.39 -1.59
CA GLN A 221 8.24 6.37 -2.13
C GLN A 221 9.29 6.74 -1.08
N LEU A 222 10.55 6.75 -1.52
CA LEU A 222 11.69 7.26 -0.76
C LEU A 222 12.45 8.24 -1.64
N ASP A 223 12.67 9.45 -1.15
CA ASP A 223 13.48 10.44 -1.85
C ASP A 223 14.95 10.27 -1.43
N ILE A 224 15.83 10.00 -2.39
CA ILE A 224 17.26 9.84 -2.16
C ILE A 224 17.96 11.12 -2.64
N ASN A 225 18.41 11.95 -1.71
CA ASN A 225 19.21 13.11 -2.06
C ASN A 225 20.66 12.69 -2.37
N THR A 226 21.18 13.11 -3.53
CA THR A 226 22.51 12.72 -4.03
C THR A 226 23.56 13.84 -3.94
N ASP A 227 23.19 15.01 -3.42
CA ASP A 227 24.04 16.22 -3.39
C ASP A 227 25.29 16.14 -2.49
N THR A 228 25.57 15.01 -1.85
CA THR A 228 26.77 14.83 -1.01
C THR A 228 27.96 14.15 -1.71
N TYR A 229 27.88 13.83 -3.00
CA TYR A 229 29.05 13.40 -3.79
C TYR A 229 29.67 14.60 -4.54
N THR A 230 30.23 15.56 -3.82
CA THR A 230 31.31 16.38 -4.39
C THR A 230 32.60 15.57 -4.24
N SER A 231 33.04 14.95 -5.34
CA SER A 231 34.37 14.36 -5.44
C SER A 231 35.40 15.44 -5.09
N LYS A 232 36.13 15.24 -4.00
CA LYS A 232 37.46 15.81 -3.88
C LYS A 232 38.35 15.02 -4.83
N ASP A 233 38.54 15.56 -6.03
CA ASP A 233 39.71 15.27 -6.87
C ASP A 233 40.99 15.72 -6.17
#